data_AF-A0A392PHQ4-F1
#
_entry.id   AF-A0A392PHQ4-F1
#
_cell.length_a   1.000
_cell.length_b   1.000
_cell.length_c   1.000
_cell.angle_alpha   90.00
_cell.angle_beta   90.00
_cell.angle_gamma   90.00
#
_symmetry.space_group_name_H-M   'P 1'
#
loop_
_entity.id
_entity.type
_entity.pdbx_description
1 polymer ?
#
loop_
_entity_poly.entity_id
_entity_poly.type
_entity_poly.pdbx_seq_one_letter_code
_entity_poly.pdbx_strand_id
1 'polypeptide(L)'
;MGLLEGLVNAEVAEKIQNTPLIEAVKEDKCGWKFERNGLYSVKSAYRFCLSANPNREQLGISGRWNFIWRIQVPPKIKNLLWRVCRNCLPTRVANVNRSMAENAFTLLQVLSTYQQATFACMLWSIWKQRNDAIWRNDVTTRTAVCERAIALLNGWRNA
;
A
#
# COMPACT_ATOMS: atom_id res chain seq x y z
N MET A 1 4.81 19.73 41.97
CA MET A 1 6.08 19.81 41.24
C MET A 1 5.73 20.09 39.79
N GLY A 2 5.89 21.35 39.36
CA GLY A 2 5.40 21.81 38.06
C GLY A 2 6.35 21.44 36.93
N LEU A 3 5.84 21.28 35.71
CA LEU A 3 6.63 20.92 34.51
C LEU A 3 7.84 21.85 34.26
N LEU A 4 7.85 23.05 34.83
CA LEU A 4 8.91 24.06 34.66
C LEU A 4 10.13 23.83 35.56
N GLU A 5 9.97 23.21 36.74
CA GLU A 5 11.03 23.11 37.77
C GLU A 5 12.19 22.18 37.35
N GLY A 6 12.01 21.38 36.29
CA GLY A 6 13.05 20.52 35.70
C GLY A 6 13.62 21.01 34.35
N LEU A 7 13.10 22.12 33.81
CA LEU A 7 13.48 22.64 32.48
C LEU A 7 14.22 23.97 32.55
N VAL A 8 13.99 24.76 33.59
CA VAL A 8 14.60 26.08 33.80
C VAL A 8 14.97 26.27 35.27
N ASN A 9 15.89 27.20 35.55
CA ASN A 9 16.24 27.52 36.93
C ASN A 9 15.06 28.17 37.67
N ALA A 10 15.10 28.15 39.01
CA ALA A 10 14.00 28.59 39.86
C ALA A 10 13.59 30.04 39.59
N GLU A 11 14.55 30.93 39.36
CA GLU A 11 14.29 32.36 39.09
C GLU A 11 13.53 32.57 37.78
N VAL A 12 13.88 31.82 36.73
CA VAL A 12 13.20 31.88 35.43
C VAL A 12 11.83 31.23 35.51
N ALA A 13 11.69 30.10 36.23
CA ALA A 13 10.40 29.46 36.46
C ALA A 13 9.43 30.41 37.17
N GLU A 14 9.91 31.14 38.19
CA GLU A 14 9.13 32.13 38.93
C GLU A 14 8.68 33.28 38.03
N LYS A 15 9.58 33.82 37.19
CA LYS A 15 9.24 34.89 36.23
C LYS A 15 8.20 34.46 35.20
N ILE A 16 8.28 33.22 34.70
CA ILE A 16 7.33 32.66 33.74
C ILE A 16 5.95 32.47 34.40
N GLN A 17 5.90 31.89 35.60
CA GLN A 17 4.65 31.67 36.33
C GLN A 17 3.95 32.97 36.69
N ASN A 18 4.71 34.03 36.99
CA ASN A 18 4.19 35.34 37.33
C ASN A 18 3.94 36.27 36.12
N THR A 19 4.20 35.79 34.90
CA THR A 19 3.87 36.58 33.70
C THR A 19 2.35 36.71 33.60
N PRO A 20 1.79 37.93 33.63
CA PRO A 20 0.34 38.12 33.60
C PRO A 20 -0.23 37.58 32.29
N LEU A 21 -1.05 36.54 32.40
CA LEU A 21 -1.84 36.05 31.28
C LEU A 21 -2.92 37.09 30.99
N ILE A 22 -2.92 37.62 29.78
CA ILE A 22 -3.98 38.50 29.29
C ILE A 22 -5.29 37.69 29.38
N GLU A 23 -6.41 38.27 29.81
CA GLU A 23 -7.73 37.57 29.85
C GLU A 23 -8.16 36.99 28.50
N ALA A 24 -7.53 37.44 27.41
CA ALA A 24 -7.68 36.91 26.06
C ALA A 24 -6.97 35.57 25.81
N VAL A 25 -6.11 35.10 26.74
CA VAL A 25 -5.42 33.82 26.65
C VAL A 25 -6.42 32.72 26.97
N LYS A 26 -7.02 32.17 25.90
CA LYS A 26 -7.81 30.95 25.96
C LYS A 26 -6.87 29.75 25.82
N GLU A 27 -7.25 28.62 26.40
CA GLU A 27 -6.56 27.36 26.15
C GLU A 27 -6.44 27.09 24.64
N ASP A 28 -5.28 26.59 24.24
CA ASP A 28 -5.04 26.17 22.87
C ASP A 28 -6.06 25.11 22.45
N LYS A 29 -6.62 25.29 21.25
CA LYS A 29 -7.56 24.33 20.65
C LYS A 29 -6.95 23.76 19.38
N CYS A 30 -6.95 22.45 19.27
CA CYS A 30 -6.64 21.79 18.01
C CYS A 30 -7.78 22.07 17.01
N GLY A 31 -7.50 22.92 16.02
CA GLY A 31 -8.43 23.26 14.96
C GLY A 31 -8.05 22.59 13.65
N TRP A 32 -9.00 21.87 13.05
CA TRP A 32 -8.83 21.29 11.74
C TRP A 32 -9.39 22.19 10.64
N LYS A 33 -8.52 22.91 9.94
CA LYS A 33 -8.90 23.95 8.95
C LYS A 33 -9.71 23.45 7.73
N PHE A 34 -9.79 22.14 7.52
CA PHE A 34 -10.47 21.56 6.36
C PHE A 34 -11.90 21.11 6.65
N GLU A 35 -12.42 21.39 7.85
CA GLU A 35 -13.82 21.18 8.23
C GLU A 35 -14.35 22.43 8.94
N ARG A 36 -15.60 22.83 8.64
CA ARG A 36 -16.18 24.08 9.19
C ARG A 36 -16.37 24.05 10.71
N ASN A 37 -16.53 22.85 11.27
CA ASN A 37 -16.67 22.64 12.70
C ASN A 37 -15.29 22.53 13.41
N GLY A 38 -14.18 22.63 12.68
CA GLY A 38 -12.83 22.50 13.22
C GLY A 38 -12.47 21.09 13.70
N LEU A 39 -13.35 20.09 13.51
CA LEU A 39 -13.10 18.71 13.94
C LEU A 39 -12.32 17.95 12.87
N TYR A 40 -11.32 17.20 13.32
CA TYR A 40 -10.58 16.30 12.44
C TYR A 40 -11.47 15.17 11.93
N SER A 41 -11.35 14.85 10.64
CA SER A 41 -11.90 13.63 10.07
C SER A 41 -10.87 12.97 9.14
N VAL A 42 -10.77 11.65 9.18
CA VAL A 42 -9.90 10.88 8.26
C VAL A 42 -10.24 11.22 6.80
N LYS A 43 -11.52 11.47 6.51
CA LYS A 43 -12.02 11.84 5.18
C LYS A 43 -11.49 13.20 4.70
N SER A 44 -11.49 14.22 5.54
CA SER A 44 -10.97 15.55 5.18
C SER A 44 -9.44 15.57 5.12
N ALA A 45 -8.77 14.84 6.03
CA ALA A 45 -7.33 14.59 5.95
C ALA A 45 -6.94 13.90 4.65
N TYR A 46 -7.64 12.84 4.27
CA TYR A 46 -7.41 12.13 3.01
C TYR A 46 -7.63 13.06 1.80
N ARG A 47 -8.73 13.82 1.77
CA ARG A 47 -8.99 14.80 0.71
C ARG A 47 -7.90 15.86 0.60
N PHE A 48 -7.44 16.38 1.73
CA PHE A 48 -6.34 17.34 1.79
C PHE A 48 -5.05 16.73 1.23
N CYS A 49 -4.66 15.54 1.69
CA CYS A 49 -3.48 14.84 1.16
C CYS A 49 -3.58 14.58 -0.34
N LEU A 50 -4.77 14.24 -0.85
CA LEU A 50 -5.03 14.06 -2.28
C LEU A 50 -4.99 15.38 -3.08
N SER A 51 -5.38 16.51 -2.49
CA SER A 51 -5.32 17.82 -3.15
C SER A 51 -3.92 18.44 -3.12
N ALA A 52 -3.16 18.18 -2.05
CA ALA A 52 -1.80 18.69 -1.87
C ALA A 52 -0.76 17.93 -2.71
N ASN A 53 -1.13 16.79 -3.30
CA ASN A 53 -0.24 16.02 -4.14
C ASN A 53 -0.36 16.49 -5.60
N PRO A 54 0.65 17.18 -6.17
CA PRO A 54 0.61 17.68 -7.55
C PRO A 54 0.53 16.53 -8.57
N ASN A 55 0.88 15.31 -8.18
CA ASN A 55 0.76 14.10 -8.98
C ASN A 55 -0.57 13.38 -8.77
N ARG A 56 -1.71 14.12 -8.83
CA ARG A 56 -3.05 13.51 -8.80
C ARG A 56 -3.23 12.42 -9.88
N GLU A 57 -2.58 12.59 -11.03
CA GLU A 57 -2.55 11.60 -12.11
C GLU A 57 -1.75 10.33 -11.78
N GLN A 58 -0.86 10.34 -10.77
CA GLN A 58 -0.21 9.13 -10.27
C GLN A 58 -1.07 8.36 -9.25
N LEU A 59 -2.01 9.05 -8.60
CA LEU A 59 -2.98 8.47 -7.66
C LEU A 59 -4.19 7.90 -8.40
N GLY A 60 -4.62 8.55 -9.48
CA GLY A 60 -5.51 7.98 -10.48
C GLY A 60 -4.79 6.86 -11.23
N ILE A 61 -5.31 5.64 -11.17
CA ILE A 61 -4.66 4.53 -11.86
C ILE A 61 -5.02 4.60 -13.35
N SER A 62 -4.14 5.20 -14.17
CA SER A 62 -4.28 5.11 -15.63
C SER A 62 -4.25 3.64 -16.08
N GLY A 63 -5.15 3.26 -16.98
CA GLY A 63 -5.27 1.88 -17.49
C GLY A 63 -6.55 1.14 -17.05
N ARG A 64 -6.88 0.04 -17.74
CA ARG A 64 -8.15 -0.68 -17.59
C ARG A 64 -8.11 -1.72 -16.45
N TRP A 65 -7.87 -1.32 -15.21
CA TRP A 65 -7.61 -2.26 -14.07
C TRP A 65 -8.72 -3.27 -13.76
N ASN A 66 -9.97 -2.99 -14.16
CA ASN A 66 -11.10 -3.89 -13.96
C ASN A 66 -10.88 -5.29 -14.55
N PHE A 67 -10.02 -5.45 -15.57
CA PHE A 67 -9.76 -6.77 -16.14
C PHE A 67 -9.16 -7.73 -15.09
N ILE A 68 -8.25 -7.26 -14.21
CA ILE A 68 -7.59 -8.10 -13.19
C ILE A 68 -8.63 -8.74 -12.26
N TRP A 69 -9.64 -7.95 -11.89
CA TRP A 69 -10.69 -8.39 -10.98
C TRP A 69 -11.66 -9.38 -11.63
N ARG A 70 -11.77 -9.40 -12.96
CA ARG A 70 -12.60 -10.34 -13.74
C ARG A 70 -11.94 -11.69 -14.00
N ILE A 71 -10.61 -11.82 -13.79
CA ILE A 71 -9.89 -13.08 -13.95
C ILE A 71 -10.47 -14.13 -13.00
N GLN A 72 -10.71 -15.34 -13.48
CA GLN A 72 -11.26 -16.45 -12.70
C GLN A 72 -10.16 -17.18 -11.92
N VAL A 73 -9.65 -16.54 -10.87
CA VAL A 73 -8.65 -17.08 -9.93
C VAL A 73 -8.94 -16.64 -8.50
N PRO A 74 -8.38 -17.32 -7.47
CA PRO A 74 -8.56 -16.92 -6.08
C PRO A 74 -8.20 -15.44 -5.81
N PRO A 75 -8.89 -14.75 -4.88
CA PRO A 75 -8.64 -13.33 -4.58
C PRO A 75 -7.19 -12.99 -4.23
N LYS A 76 -6.49 -13.89 -3.52
CA LYS A 76 -5.06 -13.73 -3.17
C LYS A 76 -4.16 -13.61 -4.42
N ILE A 77 -4.52 -14.28 -5.50
CA ILE A 77 -3.77 -14.24 -6.77
C ILE A 77 -4.03 -12.92 -7.50
N LYS A 78 -5.29 -12.44 -7.49
CA LYS A 78 -5.65 -11.11 -8.04
C LYS A 78 -4.88 -9.99 -7.33
N ASN A 79 -4.78 -10.07 -6.00
CA ASN A 79 -4.00 -9.11 -5.23
C ASN A 79 -2.52 -9.12 -5.60
N LEU A 80 -1.91 -10.30 -5.76
CA LEU A 80 -0.53 -10.42 -6.21
C LEU A 80 -0.34 -9.80 -7.61
N LEU A 81 -1.22 -10.11 -8.58
CA LEU A 81 -1.18 -9.52 -9.91
C LEU A 81 -1.24 -8.00 -9.88
N TRP A 82 -2.17 -7.44 -9.09
CA TRP A 82 -2.28 -6.01 -8.93
C TRP A 82 -0.97 -5.40 -8.39
N ARG A 83 -0.35 -6.03 -7.38
CA ARG A 83 0.95 -5.59 -6.83
C ARG A 83 2.08 -5.67 -7.85
N VAL A 84 2.10 -6.71 -8.70
CA VAL A 84 3.11 -6.88 -9.76
C VAL A 84 2.97 -5.77 -10.81
N CYS A 85 1.77 -5.55 -11.33
CA CYS A 85 1.50 -4.52 -12.33
C CYS A 85 1.70 -3.09 -11.78
N ARG A 86 1.69 -2.92 -10.45
CA ARG A 86 1.97 -1.65 -9.77
C ARG A 86 3.43 -1.49 -9.34
N ASN A 87 4.30 -2.44 -9.67
CA ASN A 87 5.70 -2.46 -9.22
C ASN A 87 5.84 -2.37 -7.68
N CYS A 88 4.88 -2.93 -6.93
CA CYS A 88 4.84 -2.90 -5.47
C CYS A 88 5.54 -4.11 -4.82
N LEU A 89 6.21 -4.95 -5.61
CA LEU A 89 7.01 -6.05 -5.08
C LEU A 89 8.47 -5.61 -5.03
N PRO A 90 9.14 -5.71 -3.87
CA PRO A 90 10.57 -5.46 -3.79
C PRO A 90 11.31 -6.56 -4.55
N THR A 91 11.70 -6.28 -5.78
CA THR A 91 12.62 -7.11 -6.56
C THR A 91 14.03 -6.61 -6.33
N ARG A 92 15.00 -7.51 -6.07
CA ARG A 92 16.42 -7.17 -5.80
C ARG A 92 17.03 -6.28 -6.89
N VAL A 93 16.44 -6.30 -8.08
CA VAL A 93 16.69 -5.34 -9.14
C VAL A 93 15.48 -4.42 -9.17
N ALA A 94 15.57 -3.28 -8.49
CA ALA A 94 14.81 -2.10 -8.88
C ALA A 94 15.40 -1.67 -10.23
N ASN A 95 15.09 -2.42 -11.28
CA ASN A 95 15.60 -2.13 -12.60
C ASN A 95 15.11 -0.74 -12.98
N VAL A 96 16.06 0.09 -13.39
CA VAL A 96 15.92 1.44 -13.94
C VAL A 96 14.89 1.51 -15.09
N ASN A 97 14.42 0.36 -15.58
CA ASN A 97 13.36 0.22 -16.56
C ASN A 97 12.07 -0.29 -15.88
N ARG A 98 11.01 0.50 -15.94
CA ARG A 98 9.62 0.14 -15.55
C ARG A 98 9.02 -1.04 -16.35
N SER A 99 9.83 -1.71 -17.15
CA SER A 99 9.43 -2.67 -18.16
C SER A 99 8.71 -3.89 -17.61
N MET A 100 9.07 -4.46 -16.45
CA MET A 100 8.44 -5.71 -16.00
C MET A 100 6.97 -5.51 -15.61
N ALA A 101 6.65 -4.45 -14.86
CA ALA A 101 5.28 -4.15 -14.45
C ALA A 101 4.42 -3.76 -15.66
N GLU A 102 4.96 -2.92 -16.55
CA GLU A 102 4.30 -2.51 -17.80
C GLU A 102 4.11 -3.70 -18.75
N ASN A 103 5.13 -4.54 -18.94
CA ASN A 103 5.04 -5.75 -19.78
C ASN A 103 4.04 -6.74 -19.22
N ALA A 104 4.02 -6.99 -17.91
CA ALA A 104 3.04 -7.87 -17.28
C ALA A 104 1.61 -7.34 -17.47
N PHE A 105 1.41 -6.04 -17.28
CA PHE A 105 0.12 -5.39 -17.46
C PHE A 105 -0.35 -5.47 -18.92
N THR A 106 0.51 -5.14 -19.87
CA THR A 106 0.22 -5.21 -21.32
C THR A 106 -0.02 -6.64 -21.78
N LEU A 107 0.82 -7.59 -21.36
CA LEU A 107 0.65 -9.02 -21.68
C LEU A 107 -0.71 -9.52 -21.22
N LEU A 108 -1.10 -9.25 -19.97
CA LEU A 108 -2.40 -9.66 -19.43
C LEU A 108 -3.59 -9.10 -20.21
N GLN A 109 -3.46 -7.95 -20.89
CA GLN A 109 -4.52 -7.38 -21.70
C GLN A 109 -4.68 -8.06 -23.06
N VAL A 110 -3.61 -8.66 -23.59
CA VAL A 110 -3.60 -9.38 -24.87
C VAL A 110 -3.99 -10.85 -24.70
N LEU A 111 -3.70 -11.44 -23.54
CA LEU A 111 -4.01 -12.84 -23.25
C LEU A 111 -5.52 -13.12 -23.16
N SER A 112 -5.93 -14.30 -23.62
CA SER A 112 -7.30 -14.79 -23.41
C SER A 112 -7.61 -15.01 -21.93
N THR A 113 -8.88 -15.08 -21.54
CA THR A 113 -9.29 -15.30 -20.14
C THR A 113 -8.64 -16.54 -19.52
N TYR A 114 -8.50 -17.62 -20.30
CA TYR A 114 -7.83 -18.83 -19.84
C TYR A 114 -6.33 -18.61 -19.62
N GLN A 115 -5.65 -18.00 -20.59
CA GLN A 115 -4.22 -17.73 -20.49
C GLN A 115 -3.90 -16.76 -19.35
N GLN A 116 -4.77 -15.76 -19.10
CA GLN A 116 -4.65 -14.85 -17.95
C GLN A 116 -4.68 -15.63 -16.64
N ALA A 117 -5.64 -16.55 -16.47
CA ALA A 117 -5.75 -17.37 -15.27
C ALA A 117 -4.55 -18.32 -15.10
N THR A 118 -4.10 -18.97 -16.17
CA THR A 118 -2.91 -19.83 -16.17
C THR A 118 -1.65 -19.04 -15.79
N PHE A 119 -1.42 -17.88 -16.42
CA PHE A 119 -0.31 -17.00 -16.11
C PHE A 119 -0.35 -16.55 -14.64
N ALA A 120 -1.52 -16.16 -14.14
CA ALA A 120 -1.72 -15.72 -12.77
C ALA A 120 -1.39 -16.82 -11.75
N CYS A 121 -1.89 -18.04 -11.96
CA CYS A 121 -1.60 -19.19 -11.10
C CYS A 121 -0.13 -19.56 -11.11
N MET A 122 0.51 -19.54 -12.29
CA MET A 122 1.96 -19.79 -12.42
C MET A 122 2.77 -18.75 -11.67
N LEU A 123 2.48 -17.46 -11.88
CA LEU A 123 3.16 -16.36 -11.22
C LEU A 123 3.03 -16.46 -9.69
N TRP A 124 1.85 -16.78 -9.18
CA TRP A 124 1.63 -16.99 -7.75
C TRP A 124 2.44 -18.18 -7.22
N SER A 125 2.45 -19.31 -7.93
CA SER A 125 3.21 -20.49 -7.52
C SER A 125 4.72 -20.26 -7.48
N ILE A 126 5.26 -19.48 -8.43
CA ILE A 126 6.67 -19.04 -8.45
C ILE A 126 6.94 -18.09 -7.28
N TRP A 127 6.08 -17.10 -7.07
CA TRP A 127 6.22 -16.14 -5.97
C TRP A 127 6.17 -16.84 -4.61
N LYS A 128 5.26 -17.81 -4.44
CA LYS A 128 5.17 -18.65 -3.25
C LYS A 128 6.46 -19.45 -3.03
N GLN A 129 6.96 -20.10 -4.08
CA GLN A 129 8.20 -20.87 -4.01
C GLN A 129 9.40 -20.01 -3.62
N ARG A 130 9.51 -18.80 -4.18
CA ARG A 130 10.55 -17.84 -3.82
C ARG A 130 10.49 -17.49 -2.32
N ASN A 131 9.29 -17.23 -1.82
CA ASN A 131 9.11 -16.90 -0.41
C ASN A 131 9.41 -18.09 0.52
N ASP A 132 9.03 -19.30 0.14
CA ASP A 132 9.37 -20.50 0.92
C ASP A 132 10.88 -20.73 0.98
N ALA A 133 11.57 -20.57 -0.14
CA ALA A 133 13.03 -20.66 -0.18
C ALA A 133 13.70 -19.61 0.71
N ILE A 134 13.22 -18.35 0.68
CA ILE A 134 13.81 -17.26 1.46
C ILE A 134 13.52 -17.39 2.96
N TRP A 135 12.26 -17.67 3.33
CA TRP A 135 11.80 -17.57 4.71
C TRP A 135 11.76 -18.90 5.45
N ARG A 136 11.75 -20.02 4.73
CA ARG A 136 11.62 -21.37 5.30
C ARG A 136 12.75 -22.30 4.88
N ASN A 137 13.67 -21.83 4.03
CA ASN A 137 14.71 -22.65 3.40
C ASN A 137 14.14 -23.90 2.70
N ASP A 138 12.91 -23.79 2.18
CA ASP A 138 12.19 -24.89 1.54
C ASP A 138 12.19 -24.69 0.01
N VAL A 139 12.96 -25.54 -0.67
CA VAL A 139 13.09 -25.52 -2.12
C VAL A 139 12.45 -26.79 -2.69
N THR A 140 11.40 -26.62 -3.49
CA THR A 140 10.74 -27.72 -4.19
C THR A 140 11.16 -27.78 -5.65
N THR A 141 10.86 -28.91 -6.30
CA THR A 141 11.16 -29.11 -7.72
C THR A 141 10.31 -28.20 -8.61
N ARG A 142 10.81 -27.93 -9.82
CA ARG A 142 10.07 -27.14 -10.83
C ARG A 142 8.72 -27.80 -11.17
N THR A 143 8.66 -29.13 -11.19
CA THR A 143 7.44 -29.89 -11.42
C THR A 143 6.40 -29.62 -10.35
N ALA A 144 6.79 -29.64 -9.07
CA ALA A 144 5.89 -29.34 -7.96
C ALA A 144 5.34 -27.89 -8.01
N VAL A 145 6.12 -26.93 -8.51
CA VAL A 145 5.66 -25.55 -8.74
C VAL A 145 4.57 -25.51 -9.82
N CYS A 146 4.77 -26.22 -10.93
CA CYS A 146 3.81 -26.32 -12.03
C CYS A 146 2.53 -27.04 -11.61
N GLU A 147 2.65 -28.18 -10.92
CA GLU A 147 1.53 -28.97 -10.40
C GLU A 147 0.65 -28.14 -9.47
N ARG A 148 1.27 -27.35 -8.58
CA ARG A 148 0.54 -26.42 -7.70
C ARG A 148 -0.23 -25.37 -8.49
N ALA A 149 0.35 -24.81 -9.56
CA ALA A 149 -0.36 -23.84 -10.40
C ALA A 149 -1.56 -24.47 -11.12
N ILE A 150 -1.40 -25.68 -11.64
CA ILE A 150 -2.48 -26.45 -12.28
C ILE A 150 -3.58 -26.77 -11.27
N ALA A 151 -3.21 -27.24 -10.07
CA ALA A 151 -4.16 -27.53 -9.00
C ALA A 151 -4.97 -26.29 -8.59
N LEU A 152 -4.33 -25.12 -8.48
CA LEU A 152 -5.00 -23.85 -8.20
C LEU A 152 -5.98 -23.44 -9.30
N LEU A 153 -5.58 -23.62 -10.57
CA LEU A 153 -6.40 -23.28 -11.72
C LEU A 153 -7.64 -24.19 -11.81
N ASN A 154 -7.46 -25.49 -11.66
CA ASN A 154 -8.54 -26.47 -11.71
C ASN A 154 -9.46 -26.34 -10.50
N GLY A 155 -8.91 -26.19 -9.31
CA GLY A 155 -9.68 -26.06 -8.07
C GLY A 155 -10.59 -24.83 -8.07
N TRP A 156 -10.14 -23.71 -8.63
CA TRP A 156 -10.98 -22.51 -8.71
C TRP A 156 -12.00 -22.54 -9.86
N ARG A 157 -11.75 -23.32 -10.91
CA ARG A 157 -12.70 -23.50 -12.02
C ARG A 157 -13.86 -24.41 -11.65
N ASN A 158 -13.62 -25.34 -10.72
CA ASN A 158 -14.58 -26.36 -10.31
C ASN A 158 -15.28 -26.01 -8.98
N ALA A 159 -15.10 -24.79 -8.47
CA ALA A 159 -15.70 -24.28 -7.24
C ALA A 159 -16.87 -23.35 -7.56
#